data_AF-A0A6G2DFQ0-F1
#
_entry.id   AF-A0A6G2DFQ0-F1
#
_cell.length_a   1.000
_cell.length_b   1.000
_cell.length_c   1.000
_cell.angle_alpha   90.00
_cell.angle_beta   90.00
_cell.angle_gamma   90.00
#
_symmetry.space_group_name_H-M   'P 1'
#
loop_
_entity.id
_entity.type
_entity.pdbx_description
1 polymer ?
#
loop_
_entity_poly.entity_id
_entity_poly.type
_entity_poly.pdbx_seq_one_letter_code
_entity_poly.pdbx_strand_id
1 'polypeptide(L)'
;MIITQRQSIYWGEVGGTYMYGSTVSYYLDKSVRLYNPLLPSGEILKTWFSSVNYQAARTQPQLPLLKRKQEYQLSLVFDCQPENGVYTKITFFD
;
A
#
# COMPACT_ATOMS: atom_id res chain seq x y z
N MET A 1 -16.46 15.95 16.31
CA MET A 1 -15.57 15.25 15.37
C MET A 1 -16.19 13.91 15.05
N ILE A 2 -16.43 13.60 13.78
CA ILE A 2 -17.01 12.32 13.35
C ILE A 2 -15.89 11.54 12.65
N ILE A 3 -15.59 10.34 13.15
CA ILE A 3 -14.57 9.45 12.59
C ILE A 3 -15.27 8.25 11.96
N THR A 4 -14.97 7.96 10.70
CA THR A 4 -15.44 6.74 10.03
C THR A 4 -14.49 5.58 10.37
N GLN A 5 -15.03 4.48 10.88
CA GLN A 5 -14.25 3.27 11.15
C GLN A 5 -13.84 2.59 9.83
N ARG A 6 -12.70 1.90 9.86
CA ARG A 6 -12.20 1.07 8.75
C ARG A 6 -11.73 -0.29 9.27
N GLN A 7 -11.96 -1.33 8.48
CA GLN A 7 -11.48 -2.69 8.76
C GLN A 7 -10.23 -3.05 7.92
N SER A 8 -9.99 -2.31 6.83
CA SER A 8 -8.91 -2.58 5.88
C SER A 8 -7.92 -1.42 5.77
N ILE A 9 -6.72 -1.74 5.29
CA ILE A 9 -5.69 -0.76 4.95
C ILE A 9 -5.79 -0.48 3.45
N TYR A 10 -5.94 0.79 3.08
CA TYR A 10 -6.08 1.23 1.69
C TYR A 10 -4.75 1.75 1.13
N TRP A 11 -4.71 2.00 -0.19
CA TRP A 11 -3.54 2.58 -0.87
C TRP A 11 -3.08 3.90 -0.25
N GLY A 12 -4.03 4.73 0.18
CA GLY A 12 -3.76 6.07 0.73
C GLY A 12 -3.26 7.04 -0.33
N GLU A 13 -2.50 8.04 0.10
CA GLU A 13 -1.89 9.05 -0.79
C GLU A 13 -0.99 8.42 -1.86
N VAL A 14 -0.79 9.11 -2.98
CA VAL A 14 0.05 8.64 -4.10
C VAL A 14 1.55 8.63 -3.76
N GLY A 15 1.94 9.33 -2.69
CA GLY A 15 3.33 9.39 -2.23
C GLY A 15 3.93 8.01 -1.98
N GLY A 16 5.13 7.75 -2.53
CA GLY A 16 5.79 6.44 -2.44
C GLY A 16 5.23 5.36 -3.37
N THR A 17 4.39 5.74 -4.35
CA THR A 17 4.02 4.87 -5.48
C THR A 17 5.05 4.99 -6.60
N TYR A 18 5.33 3.90 -7.31
CA TYR A 18 6.15 3.94 -8.53
C TYR A 18 5.40 4.68 -9.64
N MET A 19 5.83 5.92 -9.94
CA MET A 19 5.12 6.81 -10.87
C MET A 19 5.72 6.88 -12.28
N TYR A 20 6.88 6.26 -12.54
CA TYR A 20 7.51 6.33 -13.87
C TYR A 20 6.69 5.54 -14.90
N GLY A 21 5.92 6.26 -15.73
CA GLY A 21 5.00 5.66 -16.71
C GLY A 21 3.71 5.10 -16.11
N SER A 22 3.48 5.29 -14.80
CA SER A 22 2.29 4.77 -14.13
C SER A 22 1.18 5.81 -14.08
N THR A 23 -0.03 5.39 -14.40
CA THR A 23 -1.26 6.14 -14.11
C THR A 23 -1.93 5.55 -12.89
N VAL A 24 -2.33 6.40 -11.94
CA VAL A 24 -3.01 6.00 -10.70
C VAL A 24 -4.36 6.73 -10.65
N SER A 25 -5.46 5.97 -10.62
CA SER A 25 -6.82 6.49 -10.53
C SER A 25 -7.47 6.10 -9.20
N TYR A 26 -8.12 7.06 -8.54
CA TYR A 26 -8.80 6.88 -7.26
C TYR A 26 -10.32 6.83 -7.44
N TYR A 27 -10.97 5.96 -6.67
CA TYR A 27 -12.42 5.82 -6.65
C TYR A 27 -13.00 6.15 -5.27
N LEU A 28 -14.30 6.42 -5.21
CA LEU A 28 -15.03 6.84 -3.99
C LEU A 28 -14.96 5.81 -2.85
N ASP A 29 -14.83 4.53 -3.17
CA ASP A 29 -14.68 3.42 -2.23
C ASP A 29 -13.25 3.26 -1.68
N LYS A 30 -12.35 4.19 -2.04
CA LYS A 30 -10.91 4.20 -1.71
C LYS A 30 -10.09 3.11 -2.42
N SER A 31 -10.67 2.42 -3.40
CA SER A 31 -9.92 1.56 -4.30
C SER A 31 -9.07 2.39 -5.26
N VAL A 32 -8.03 1.75 -5.81
CA VAL A 32 -7.09 2.38 -6.73
C VAL A 32 -6.88 1.47 -7.93
N ARG A 33 -6.86 2.06 -9.13
CA ARG A 33 -6.40 1.40 -10.35
C ARG A 33 -5.03 1.92 -10.72
N LEU A 34 -4.07 1.01 -10.90
CA LEU A 34 -2.74 1.30 -11.41
C LEU A 34 -2.61 0.72 -12.82
N TYR A 35 -2.10 1.51 -13.75
CA TYR A 35 -1.82 1.07 -15.11
C TYR A 35 -0.44 1.56 -15.54
N ASN A 36 0.42 0.64 -15.97
CA ASN A 36 1.73 0.94 -16.52
C ASN A 36 2.14 -0.14 -17.56
N PRO A 37 2.11 0.16 -18.86
CA PRO A 37 2.44 -0.82 -19.90
C PRO A 37 3.95 -1.07 -20.05
N LEU A 38 4.81 -0.25 -19.44
CA LEU A 38 6.27 -0.31 -19.58
C LEU A 38 6.95 -0.70 -18.26
N LEU A 39 6.21 -1.27 -17.32
CA LEU A 39 6.73 -1.64 -16.01
C LEU A 39 7.52 -2.95 -16.08
N PRO A 40 8.83 -2.95 -15.76
CA PRO A 40 9.57 -4.19 -15.62
C PRO A 40 9.20 -4.90 -14.30
N SER A 41 9.37 -6.22 -14.27
CA SER A 41 9.20 -7.01 -13.04
C SER A 41 10.26 -6.64 -12.00
N GLY A 42 9.88 -6.67 -10.72
CA GLY A 42 10.79 -6.42 -9.60
C GLY A 42 10.71 -5.02 -9.00
N GLU A 43 10.03 -4.08 -9.66
CA GLU A 43 9.84 -2.72 -9.15
C GLU A 43 8.86 -2.66 -7.97
N ILE A 44 9.15 -1.79 -7.01
CA ILE A 44 8.30 -1.60 -5.83
C ILE A 44 7.18 -0.62 -6.18
N LEU A 45 5.99 -1.17 -6.45
CA LEU A 45 4.81 -0.36 -6.77
C LEU A 45 4.37 0.57 -5.64
N LYS A 46 4.40 0.09 -4.39
CA LYS A 46 3.96 0.83 -3.21
C LYS A 46 4.56 0.21 -1.96
N THR A 47 4.87 1.06 -0.97
CA THR A 47 5.22 0.63 0.39
C THR A 47 4.28 1.28 1.40
N TRP A 48 3.83 0.50 2.37
CA TRP A 48 3.13 0.97 3.56
C TRP A 48 4.05 0.86 4.76
N PHE A 49 4.04 1.86 5.63
CA PHE A 49 4.95 1.96 6.77
C PHE A 49 4.18 1.84 8.09
N SER A 50 4.82 1.23 9.10
CA SER A 50 4.31 1.12 10.47
C SER A 50 4.73 2.28 11.37
N SER A 51 5.74 3.04 10.96
CA SER A 51 6.22 4.23 11.65
C SER A 51 6.75 5.23 10.62
N VAL A 52 6.39 6.49 10.76
CA VAL A 52 6.83 7.58 9.88
C VAL A 52 7.06 8.85 10.69
N ASN A 53 8.04 9.65 10.28
CA ASN A 53 8.17 11.02 10.74
C ASN A 53 7.20 11.90 9.92
N TYR A 54 6.28 12.61 10.60
CA TYR A 54 5.28 13.43 9.91
C TYR A 54 5.89 14.56 9.08
N GLN A 55 6.97 15.20 9.54
CA GLN A 55 7.62 16.30 8.80
C GLN A 55 8.16 15.83 7.44
N ALA A 56 8.66 14.60 7.37
CA ALA A 56 9.15 13.99 6.13
C ALA A 56 8.02 13.38 5.29
N ALA A 57 7.16 12.55 5.89
CA ALA A 57 6.16 11.76 5.17
C ALA A 57 4.88 12.54 4.84
N ARG A 58 4.53 13.53 5.67
CA ARG A 58 3.29 14.33 5.60
C ARG A 58 2.00 13.48 5.63
N THR A 59 2.09 12.24 6.11
CA THR A 59 1.00 11.28 6.23
C THR A 59 1.13 10.51 7.54
N GLN A 60 0.04 9.86 7.96
CA GLN A 60 0.05 8.96 9.12
C GLN A 60 0.52 7.55 8.72
N PRO A 61 1.14 6.77 9.64
CA PRO A 61 1.51 5.39 9.36
C PRO A 61 0.26 4.56 9.02
N GLN A 62 0.37 3.71 8.02
CA GLN A 62 -0.77 2.93 7.53
C GLN A 62 -0.85 1.55 8.17
N LEU A 63 0.30 0.95 8.50
CA LEU A 63 0.36 -0.38 9.13
C LEU A 63 0.15 -0.27 10.65
N PRO A 64 -0.58 -1.21 11.27
CA PRO A 64 -0.80 -1.21 12.71
C PRO A 64 0.47 -1.62 13.47
N LEU A 65 0.53 -1.27 14.75
CA LEU A 65 1.53 -1.81 15.66
C LEU A 65 1.29 -3.31 15.86
N LEU A 66 2.33 -4.10 15.56
CA LEU A 66 2.34 -5.53 15.78
C LEU A 66 3.02 -5.85 17.11
N LYS A 67 2.59 -6.93 17.76
CA LYS A 67 3.25 -7.48 18.94
C LYS A 67 4.36 -8.42 18.50
N ARG A 68 5.52 -8.35 19.18
CA ARG A 68 6.62 -9.30 18.98
C ARG A 68 6.14 -10.71 19.36
N LYS A 69 6.57 -11.72 18.59
CA LYS A 69 6.23 -13.14 18.79
C LYS A 69 4.73 -13.46 18.70
N GLN A 70 3.98 -12.71 17.90
CA GLN A 70 2.56 -12.95 17.64
C GLN A 70 2.34 -13.29 16.17
N GLU A 71 1.45 -14.25 15.92
CA GLU A 71 1.04 -14.64 14.57
C GLU A 71 -0.03 -13.69 14.01
N TYR A 72 0.07 -13.41 12.71
CA TYR A 72 -0.86 -12.55 11.99
C TYR A 72 -1.15 -13.15 10.61
N GLN A 73 -2.39 -13.00 10.15
CA GLN A 73 -2.78 -13.30 8.78
C GLN A 73 -2.83 -12.00 7.98
N LEU A 74 -2.16 -12.00 6.82
CA LEU A 74 -2.25 -10.90 5.85
C LEU A 74 -3.07 -11.38 4.65
N SER A 75 -4.18 -10.68 4.39
CA SER A 75 -5.04 -10.93 3.23
C SER A 75 -5.03 -9.71 2.32
N LEU A 76 -4.66 -9.91 1.06
CA LEU A 76 -4.72 -8.88 0.03
C LEU A 76 -6.00 -9.02 -0.78
N VAL A 77 -6.65 -7.90 -1.08
CA VAL A 77 -7.87 -7.85 -1.90
C VAL A 77 -7.61 -6.93 -3.07
N PHE A 78 -7.40 -7.52 -4.25
CA PHE A 78 -7.19 -6.81 -5.50
C PHE A 78 -7.50 -7.72 -6.68
N ASP A 79 -7.79 -7.10 -7.83
CA ASP A 79 -7.82 -7.78 -9.13
C ASP A 79 -6.55 -7.40 -9.90
N CYS A 80 -5.88 -8.40 -10.48
CA CYS A 80 -4.67 -8.18 -11.27
C CYS A 80 -4.77 -8.88 -12.63
N GLN A 81 -4.35 -8.17 -13.68
CA GLN A 81 -4.19 -8.72 -15.01
C GLN A 81 -2.81 -8.32 -15.54
N PRO A 82 -1.90 -9.28 -15.80
CA PRO A 82 -2.06 -10.74 -15.64
C PRO A 82 -2.21 -11.19 -14.18
N GLU A 83 -2.82 -12.35 -13.90
CA GLU A 83 -3.18 -12.80 -12.53
C GLU A 83 -2.00 -12.80 -11.53
N ASN A 84 -0.78 -13.09 -11.99
CA ASN A 84 0.45 -13.08 -11.18
C ASN A 84 1.36 -11.87 -11.47
N GLY A 85 0.78 -10.77 -11.97
CA GLY A 85 1.52 -9.55 -12.33
C GLY A 85 2.10 -8.79 -11.14
N VAL A 86 1.63 -9.08 -9.92
CA VAL A 86 2.10 -8.47 -8.68
C VAL A 86 2.33 -9.52 -7.60
N TYR A 87 3.28 -9.25 -6.71
CA TYR A 87 3.55 -10.05 -5.52
C TYR A 87 3.82 -9.14 -4.33
N THR A 88 3.78 -9.70 -3.12
CA THR A 88 3.98 -8.95 -1.88
C THR A 88 5.24 -9.41 -1.17
N LYS A 89 6.03 -8.45 -0.70
CA LYS A 89 7.17 -8.67 0.19
C LYS A 89 6.92 -7.94 1.51
N ILE A 90 7.12 -8.63 2.63
CA ILE A 90 7.09 -8.04 3.98
C ILE A 90 8.52 -8.04 4.50
N THR A 91 8.96 -6.91 5.06
CA THR A 91 10.30 -6.76 5.64
C THR A 91 10.18 -6.25 7.07
N PHE A 92 10.89 -6.89 7.99
CA PHE A 92 10.98 -6.48 9.39
C PHE A 92 12.35 -5.82 9.64
N PHE A 93 12.33 -4.70 10.35
CA PHE A 93 13.52 -3.95 10.78
C PHE A 93 13.61 -4.01 12.31
N ASP A 94 14.83 -3.95 12.85
CA ASP A 94 15.13 -4.05 14.28
C ASP A 94 14.88 -2.76 15.09
#